data_AF-A0AAD8DU12-F1
#
_entry.id   AF-A0AAD8DU12-F1
#
_cell.length_a   1.000
_cell.length_b   1.000
_cell.length_c   1.000
_cell.angle_alpha   90.00
_cell.angle_beta   90.00
_cell.angle_gamma   90.00
#
_symmetry.space_group_name_H-M   'P 1'
#
loop_
_entity.id
_entity.type
_entity.pdbx_description
1 polymer ?
#
loop_
_entity_poly.entity_id
_entity_poly.type
_entity_poly.pdbx_seq_one_letter_code
_entity_poly.pdbx_strand_id
1 'polypeptide(L)'
;MGIAASKTNSTVYRVTGLDPARPFFEFPPQEMFAKLDSSDAEIVDVIHTCAGLLGFEEAIGTVDFYPNAGIAPQPGCEDIVKFFGS
;
A
#
# COMPACT_ATOMS: atom_id res chain seq x y z
N MET A 1 0.76 6.69 -5.86
CA MET A 1 1.25 6.80 -4.45
C MET A 1 2.76 7.01 -4.49
N GLY A 2 3.41 7.50 -3.43
CA GLY A 2 4.88 7.68 -3.41
C GLY A 2 5.47 8.90 -4.16
N ILE A 3 4.68 9.55 -5.03
CA ILE A 3 5.13 10.63 -5.94
C ILE A 3 5.90 11.77 -5.25
N ALA A 4 5.52 12.14 -4.03
CA ALA A 4 6.18 13.24 -3.35
C ALA A 4 7.67 12.96 -3.13
N ALA A 5 8.01 11.74 -2.68
CA ALA A 5 9.38 11.33 -2.44
C ALA A 5 10.15 11.10 -3.75
N SER A 6 9.49 10.58 -4.79
CA SER A 6 10.12 10.40 -6.10
C SER A 6 10.41 11.69 -6.87
N LYS A 7 9.82 12.81 -6.46
CA LYS A 7 9.96 14.13 -7.12
C LYS A 7 10.83 15.11 -6.35
N THR A 8 11.50 14.68 -5.28
CA THR A 8 12.47 15.54 -4.57
C THR A 8 13.81 15.62 -5.32
N ASN A 9 14.53 16.73 -5.15
CA ASN A 9 15.88 16.89 -5.72
C ASN A 9 16.96 16.06 -4.98
N SER A 10 16.61 15.47 -3.85
CA SER A 10 17.47 14.61 -3.04
C SER A 10 16.66 13.42 -2.55
N THR A 11 17.29 12.26 -2.39
CA THR A 11 16.64 11.05 -1.85
C THR A 11 16.04 11.32 -0.46
N VAL A 12 14.76 11.01 -0.29
CA VAL A 12 14.11 11.03 1.02
C VAL A 12 14.63 9.84 1.82
N TYR A 13 14.90 10.04 3.11
CA TYR A 13 15.46 8.95 3.93
C TYR A 13 14.45 7.82 4.15
N ARG A 14 13.19 8.15 4.43
CA ARG A 14 12.16 7.16 4.75
C ARG A 14 10.78 7.52 4.21
N VAL A 15 10.08 6.52 3.69
CA VAL A 15 8.64 6.58 3.38
C VAL A 15 7.95 5.42 4.07
N THR A 16 6.84 5.69 4.74
CA THR A 16 6.00 4.64 5.34
C THR A 16 4.68 4.55 4.58
N GLY A 17 4.44 3.41 3.93
CA GLY A 17 3.20 3.09 3.24
C GLY A 17 2.20 2.44 4.21
N LEU A 18 1.10 3.12 4.50
CA LEU A 18 0.03 2.58 5.34
C LEU A 18 -1.09 2.05 4.44
N ASP A 19 -1.16 0.74 4.31
CA ASP A 19 -2.14 -0.02 3.52
C ASP A 19 -2.36 0.56 2.11
N PRO A 20 -1.31 0.53 1.26
CA PRO A 20 -1.33 1.26 -0.01
C PRO A 20 -2.47 0.77 -0.91
N ALA A 21 -3.22 1.68 -1.53
CA ALA A 21 -4.42 1.33 -2.27
C ALA A 21 -4.14 0.45 -3.51
N ARG A 22 -4.86 -0.65 -3.66
CA ARG A 22 -4.83 -1.54 -4.83
C ARG A 22 -5.63 -0.99 -6.02
N PRO A 23 -6.86 -0.46 -5.86
CA PRO A 23 -7.63 0.08 -6.98
C PRO A 23 -6.85 1.14 -7.75
N PHE A 24 -6.76 0.98 -9.08
CA PHE A 24 -6.03 1.85 -10.02
C PHE A 24 -4.49 1.83 -9.95
N PHE A 25 -3.89 1.20 -8.94
CA PHE A 25 -2.44 1.12 -8.78
C PHE A 25 -1.89 -0.31 -8.98
N GLU A 26 -2.63 -1.33 -8.56
CA GLU A 26 -2.35 -2.75 -8.77
C GLU A 26 -3.39 -3.36 -9.73
N PHE A 27 -4.68 -3.04 -9.53
CA PHE A 27 -5.74 -3.57 -10.39
C PHE A 27 -6.96 -2.64 -10.53
N PRO A 28 -7.43 -2.36 -11.78
CA PRO A 28 -6.69 -2.53 -13.02
C PRO A 28 -5.44 -1.61 -12.98
N PRO A 29 -4.28 -2.06 -13.49
CA PRO A 29 -3.10 -1.22 -13.53
C PRO A 29 -3.36 -0.06 -14.50
N GLN A 30 -3.13 1.16 -14.04
CA GLN A 30 -3.14 2.33 -14.90
C GLN A 30 -1.70 2.80 -15.07
N GLU A 31 -1.14 2.63 -16.27
CA GLU A 31 0.29 2.92 -16.55
C GLU A 31 0.71 4.36 -16.23
N MET A 32 -0.25 5.29 -16.21
CA MET A 32 -0.04 6.69 -15.86
C MET A 32 0.05 6.97 -14.36
N PHE A 33 -0.31 6.01 -13.49
CA PHE A 33 -0.25 6.19 -12.04
C PHE A 33 1.02 5.54 -11.50
N ALA A 34 1.98 6.38 -11.11
CA ALA A 34 3.10 5.88 -10.33
C ALA A 34 2.59 5.38 -8.96
N LYS A 35 3.02 4.17 -8.61
CA LYS A 35 2.74 3.51 -7.34
C LYS A 35 3.91 3.76 -6.38
N LEU A 36 3.67 3.55 -5.09
CA LEU A 36 4.78 3.50 -4.14
C LEU A 36 5.67 2.32 -4.53
N ASP A 37 6.97 2.52 -4.55
CA ASP A 37 7.93 1.45 -4.74
C ASP A 37 9.20 1.67 -3.90
N SER A 38 9.96 0.60 -3.69
CA SER A 38 11.18 0.61 -2.87
C SER A 38 12.26 1.64 -3.29
N SER A 39 12.21 2.18 -4.51
CA SER A 39 13.14 3.20 -4.99
C SER A 39 12.76 4.64 -4.64
N ASP A 40 11.55 4.86 -4.10
CA ASP A 40 11.05 6.19 -3.73
C ASP A 40 11.81 6.83 -2.54
N ALA A 41 12.52 6.03 -1.74
CA ALA A 41 13.30 6.48 -0.58
C ALA A 41 14.47 5.53 -0.28
N GLU A 42 15.34 5.90 0.66
CA GLU A 42 16.40 5.01 1.18
C GLU A 42 15.79 3.78 1.86
N ILE A 43 14.73 3.99 2.64
CA ILE A 43 13.94 2.93 3.27
C ILE A 43 12.46 3.18 3.00
N VAL A 44 11.79 2.19 2.43
CA VAL A 44 10.33 2.18 2.28
C VAL A 44 9.78 1.05 3.15
N ASP A 45 9.09 1.38 4.23
CA ASP A 45 8.39 0.39 5.07
C ASP A 45 6.89 0.41 4.80
N VAL A 46 6.30 -0.75 4.53
CA VAL A 46 4.88 -0.87 4.18
C VAL A 46 4.16 -1.74 5.19
N ILE A 47 2.96 -1.32 5.60
CA ILE A 47 2.09 -2.08 6.48
C ILE A 47 0.82 -2.42 5.71
N HIS A 48 0.59 -3.71 5.45
CA HIS A 48 -0.59 -4.21 4.75
C HIS A 48 -1.63 -4.69 5.76
N THR A 49 -2.82 -4.09 5.76
CA THR A 49 -3.92 -4.46 6.67
C THR A 49 -5.18 -4.92 5.95
N CYS A 50 -5.32 -4.64 4.65
CA CYS A 50 -6.37 -5.18 3.80
C CYS A 50 -5.85 -5.62 2.41
N ALA A 51 -4.68 -6.27 2.40
CA ALA A 51 -4.04 -6.83 1.22
C ALA A 51 -5.01 -7.70 0.41
N GLY A 52 -5.01 -7.53 -0.91
CA GLY A 52 -5.83 -8.34 -1.81
C GLY A 52 -7.31 -7.94 -1.87
N LEU A 53 -7.75 -6.96 -1.06
CA LEU A 53 -9.12 -6.47 -1.06
C LEU A 53 -9.21 -5.00 -1.51
N LEU A 54 -8.74 -4.07 -0.66
CA LEU A 54 -8.60 -2.66 -1.01
C LEU A 54 -7.13 -2.21 -0.99
N GLY A 55 -6.26 -2.94 -0.28
CA GLY A 55 -4.83 -2.70 -0.21
C GLY A 55 -4.07 -3.58 -1.20
N PHE A 56 -2.86 -3.13 -1.55
CA PHE A 56 -1.89 -3.87 -2.36
C PHE A 56 -1.64 -5.24 -1.76
N GLU A 57 -1.64 -6.26 -2.61
CA GLU A 57 -1.32 -7.63 -2.21
C GLU A 57 0.17 -7.88 -2.22
N GLU A 58 0.85 -7.45 -3.29
CA GLU A 58 2.28 -7.61 -3.44
C GLU A 58 3.09 -6.74 -2.47
N ALA A 59 4.26 -7.23 -2.10
CA ALA A 59 5.27 -6.45 -1.38
C ALA A 59 5.83 -5.36 -2.29
N ILE A 60 5.77 -4.10 -1.87
CA ILE A 60 6.20 -2.94 -2.66
C ILE A 60 7.26 -2.09 -1.95
N GLY A 61 7.59 -2.41 -0.70
CA GLY A 61 8.59 -1.72 0.11
C GLY A 61 9.99 -2.34 0.04
N THR A 62 10.90 -1.73 0.80
CA THR A 62 12.16 -2.35 1.24
C THR A 62 11.87 -3.42 2.30
N VAL A 63 10.86 -3.16 3.14
CA VAL A 63 10.36 -4.08 4.17
C VAL A 63 8.84 -3.98 4.23
N ASP A 64 8.16 -5.12 4.19
CA ASP A 64 6.70 -5.20 4.18
C ASP A 64 6.21 -6.00 5.40
N PHE A 65 5.27 -5.43 6.13
CA PHE A 65 4.67 -6.01 7.33
C PHE A 65 3.22 -6.38 7.04
N TYR A 66 2.84 -7.59 7.43
CA TYR A 66 1.49 -8.12 7.26
C TYR A 66 0.88 -8.51 8.63
N PRO A 67 0.45 -7.52 9.45
CA PRO A 67 -0.21 -7.81 10.72
C PRO A 67 -1.43 -8.72 10.51
N ASN A 68 -1.54 -9.78 11.33
CA ASN A 68 -2.63 -10.74 11.23
C ASN A 68 -2.79 -11.32 9.81
N ALA A 69 -1.67 -11.64 9.15
CA ALA A 69 -1.58 -12.07 7.74
C ALA A 69 -1.95 -11.00 6.70
N GLY A 70 -2.18 -9.74 7.13
CA GLY A 70 -2.47 -8.59 6.25
C GLY A 70 -3.82 -8.62 5.58
N ILE A 71 -4.65 -9.61 5.89
CA ILE A 71 -5.99 -9.77 5.34
C ILE A 71 -7.02 -8.99 6.15
N ALA A 72 -8.08 -8.54 5.48
CA ALA A 72 -9.26 -8.00 6.14
C ALA A 72 -10.26 -9.13 6.51
N PRO A 73 -11.06 -8.95 7.57
CA PRO A 73 -10.96 -7.87 8.56
C PRO A 73 -9.81 -8.11 9.54
N GLN A 74 -9.17 -7.01 9.96
CA GLN A 74 -8.24 -7.05 11.09
C GLN A 74 -9.02 -7.26 12.41
N PRO A 75 -8.40 -7.83 13.46
CA PRO A 75 -9.06 -8.02 14.74
C PRO A 75 -9.67 -6.72 15.28
N GLY A 76 -10.98 -6.72 15.55
CA GLY A 76 -11.71 -5.54 16.04
C GLY A 76 -12.37 -4.68 14.95
N CYS A 77 -12.13 -4.97 13.67
CA CYS A 77 -12.86 -4.34 12.56
C CYS A 77 -14.13 -5.13 12.21
N GLU A 78 -15.16 -4.41 11.73
CA GLU A 78 -16.33 -5.05 11.13
C GLU A 78 -16.02 -5.55 9.71
N ASP A 79 -16.80 -6.54 9.25
CA ASP A 79 -16.66 -7.08 7.89
C ASP A 79 -16.90 -6.01 6.83
N ILE A 80 -15.94 -5.88 5.91
CA ILE A 80 -16.02 -4.91 4.82
C ILE A 80 -17.21 -5.18 3.88
N VAL A 81 -17.67 -6.44 3.82
CA VAL A 81 -18.86 -6.84 3.05
C VAL A 81 -20.11 -6.05 3.49
N LYS A 82 -20.20 -5.64 4.76
CA LYS A 82 -21.31 -4.80 5.25
C LYS A 82 -21.28 -3.38 4.70
N PHE A 83 -20.13 -2.87 4.25
CA PHE A 83 -19.97 -1.51 3.73
C PHE A 83 -20.20 -1.42 2.22
N PHE A 84 -19.90 -2.48 1.47
CA PHE A 84 -20.08 -2.52 0.01
C PHE A 84 -21.29 -3.36 -0.44
N GLY A 85 -21.90 -4.11 0.48
CA GLY A 85 -23.15 -4.84 0.28
C GLY A 85 -24.32 -4.13 0.96
N SER A 86 -24.89 -3.13 0.29
CA SER A 86 -26.26 -2.64 0.50
C SER A 86 -26.88 -2.27 -0.84
#